data_AF-Q22259-F1
#
_entry.id   AF-Q22259-F1
#
_cell.length_a   1.000
_cell.length_b   1.000
_cell.length_c   1.000
_cell.angle_alpha   90.00
_cell.angle_beta   90.00
_cell.angle_gamma   90.00
#
_symmetry.space_group_name_H-M   'P 1'
#
loop_
_entity.id
_entity.type
_entity.pdbx_description
1 polymer ?
#
loop_
_entity_poly.entity_id
_entity_poly.type
_entity_poly.pdbx_seq_one_letter_code
_entity_poly.pdbx_strand_id
1 'polypeptide(L)'
;MVIYMKRKLFVFFITLVAFLVCNAGQNGECIGGTVEDIPNDCVIIISKPLIIAEKSHENILRSKLAKVEKIKAGLEISNIRFSMFNYLQNTVSIENPTGPAIFFNGNQKLQRVLLQKLESLKGKPNELLFSKDNFIHSVFKDGNSMTDFMKLRAAAYNSSRQKCDNNFFEVLDSQAPNVVVLERMEISMAIGAITTIVIAIWICYYFCVSKEKKLKKKYCLIKKPKTKATTSSNNEIKKNVLKMDVTKDKDLESSKLPTESKRSSLQSPQSELSKVEKAQASINCSISKK
;
A
#
# COMPACT_ATOMS: atom_id res chain seq x y z
N MET A 1 36.38 -52.81 -36.42
CA MET A 1 37.02 -51.47 -36.34
C MET A 1 36.02 -50.31 -36.41
N VAL A 2 35.05 -50.31 -37.34
CA VAL A 2 34.08 -49.20 -37.54
C VAL A 2 33.23 -48.86 -36.30
N ILE A 3 32.73 -49.86 -35.56
CA ILE A 3 31.88 -49.65 -34.37
C ILE A 3 32.64 -48.89 -33.26
N TYR A 4 33.93 -49.19 -33.09
CA TYR A 4 34.76 -48.56 -32.06
C TYR A 4 35.01 -47.07 -32.37
N MET A 5 35.24 -46.73 -33.65
CA MET A 5 35.38 -45.32 -34.05
C MET A 5 34.09 -44.52 -33.85
N LYS A 6 32.92 -45.09 -34.19
CA LYS A 6 31.62 -44.40 -33.97
C LYS A 6 31.37 -44.10 -32.49
N ARG A 7 31.68 -45.05 -31.58
CA ARG A 7 31.49 -44.86 -30.14
C ARG A 7 32.42 -43.78 -29.58
N LYS A 8 33.69 -43.73 -30.01
CA LYS A 8 34.61 -42.66 -29.62
C LYS A 8 34.18 -41.29 -30.12
N LEU A 9 33.73 -41.21 -31.38
CA LEU A 9 33.24 -39.96 -31.97
C LEU A 9 32.02 -39.44 -31.22
N PHE A 10 31.08 -40.33 -30.85
CA PHE A 10 29.88 -39.96 -30.09
C PHE A 10 30.22 -39.45 -28.68
N VAL A 11 31.11 -40.14 -27.96
CA VAL A 11 31.56 -39.68 -26.64
C VAL A 11 32.27 -38.33 -26.74
N PHE A 12 33.15 -38.14 -27.74
CA PHE A 12 33.80 -36.85 -27.99
C PHE A 12 32.79 -35.75 -28.30
N PHE A 13 31.75 -36.04 -29.09
CA PHE A 13 30.69 -35.07 -29.37
C PHE A 13 29.92 -34.70 -28.11
N ILE A 14 29.58 -35.67 -27.25
CA ILE A 14 28.89 -35.40 -25.99
C ILE A 14 29.76 -34.56 -25.06
N THR A 15 31.06 -34.88 -24.91
CA THR A 15 31.95 -34.08 -24.06
C THR A 15 32.21 -32.70 -24.65
N LEU A 16 32.34 -32.57 -25.97
CA LEU A 16 32.49 -31.27 -26.63
C LEU A 16 31.23 -30.42 -26.43
N VAL A 17 30.03 -30.98 -26.63
CA VAL A 17 28.77 -30.28 -26.41
C VAL A 17 28.62 -29.90 -24.93
N ALA A 18 28.94 -30.81 -24.00
CA ALA A 18 28.92 -30.49 -22.57
C ALA A 18 29.92 -29.39 -22.22
N PHE A 19 31.14 -29.43 -22.76
CA PHE A 19 32.16 -28.41 -22.51
C PHE A 19 31.79 -27.06 -23.11
N LEU A 20 31.22 -27.03 -24.33
CA LEU A 20 30.72 -25.81 -24.96
C LEU A 20 29.52 -25.25 -24.20
N VAL A 21 28.59 -26.08 -23.73
CA VAL A 21 27.46 -25.64 -22.91
C VAL A 21 27.92 -25.10 -21.55
N CYS A 22 28.91 -25.74 -20.92
CA CYS A 22 29.47 -25.28 -19.65
C CYS A 22 30.28 -23.97 -19.78
N ASN A 23 31.02 -23.79 -20.88
CA ASN A 23 31.85 -22.59 -21.09
C ASN A 23 31.15 -21.46 -21.86
N ALA A 24 29.98 -21.71 -22.46
CA ALA A 24 29.22 -20.67 -23.18
C ALA A 24 28.62 -19.60 -22.25
N GLY A 25 28.63 -19.81 -20.93
CA GLY A 25 28.41 -18.74 -19.97
C GLY A 25 29.60 -17.80 -19.96
N GLN A 26 29.62 -16.82 -20.86
CA GLN A 26 30.53 -15.68 -20.80
C GLN A 26 30.52 -15.13 -19.37
N ASN A 27 31.68 -15.09 -18.72
CA ASN A 27 31.94 -14.63 -17.35
C ASN A 27 30.75 -13.95 -16.66
N GLY A 28 29.92 -14.72 -15.94
CA GLY A 28 28.85 -14.21 -15.09
C GLY A 28 27.48 -13.97 -15.77
N GLU A 29 27.27 -14.37 -17.03
CA GLU A 29 25.93 -14.42 -17.60
C GLU A 29 25.11 -15.57 -17.00
N CYS A 30 23.87 -15.29 -16.58
CA CYS A 30 22.95 -16.28 -16.06
C CYS A 30 21.54 -16.11 -16.65
N ILE A 31 20.79 -17.21 -16.69
CA ILE A 31 19.40 -17.18 -17.12
C ILE A 31 18.53 -16.70 -15.95
N GLY A 32 17.64 -15.74 -16.22
CA GLY A 32 16.68 -15.29 -15.20
C GLY A 32 15.65 -16.36 -14.81
N GLY A 33 14.73 -15.97 -13.94
CA GLY A 33 13.83 -16.88 -13.24
C GLY A 33 13.66 -16.40 -11.81
N THR A 34 13.32 -17.32 -10.91
CA THR A 34 13.26 -17.03 -9.48
C THR A 34 14.68 -16.90 -8.91
N VAL A 35 14.84 -16.09 -7.86
CA VAL A 35 16.16 -15.76 -7.30
C VAL A 35 16.91 -17.01 -6.80
N GLU A 36 16.17 -18.03 -6.38
CA GLU A 36 16.71 -19.29 -5.88
C GLU A 36 17.49 -20.07 -6.95
N ASP A 37 17.09 -19.95 -8.22
CA ASP A 37 17.67 -20.68 -9.35
C ASP A 37 18.91 -19.98 -9.93
N ILE A 38 19.15 -18.72 -9.54
CA ILE A 38 20.25 -17.91 -10.06
C ILE A 38 21.57 -18.32 -9.37
N PRO A 39 22.69 -18.45 -10.08
CA PRO A 39 23.98 -18.74 -9.45
C PRO A 39 24.53 -17.53 -8.66
N ASN A 40 25.36 -17.78 -7.64
CA ASN A 40 25.86 -16.74 -6.71
C ASN A 40 26.82 -15.73 -7.35
N ASP A 41 27.39 -16.07 -8.50
CA ASP A 41 28.34 -15.29 -9.27
C ASP A 41 27.71 -14.64 -10.51
N CYS A 42 26.37 -14.63 -10.61
CA CYS A 42 25.69 -13.94 -11.69
C CYS A 42 25.92 -12.42 -11.64
N VAL A 43 26.39 -11.90 -12.78
CA VAL A 43 26.60 -10.47 -13.03
C VAL A 43 25.56 -9.94 -14.02
N ILE A 44 25.17 -10.77 -15.00
CA ILE A 44 24.27 -10.35 -16.08
C ILE A 44 23.14 -11.38 -16.21
N ILE A 45 21.90 -10.92 -16.00
CA ILE A 45 20.71 -11.75 -16.18
C ILE A 45 20.20 -11.61 -17.62
N ILE A 46 20.06 -12.73 -18.31
CA ILE A 46 19.64 -12.78 -19.72
C ILE A 46 18.44 -13.71 -19.94
N SER A 47 17.81 -13.57 -21.11
CA SER A 47 16.79 -14.45 -21.69
C SER A 47 15.44 -14.57 -20.97
N LYS A 48 15.40 -14.45 -19.64
CA LYS A 48 14.18 -14.51 -18.81
C LYS A 48 14.20 -13.40 -17.76
N PRO A 49 13.03 -12.87 -17.36
CA PRO A 49 12.95 -11.86 -16.32
C PRO A 49 13.45 -12.40 -14.98
N LEU A 50 14.05 -11.54 -14.18
CA LEU A 50 14.33 -11.81 -12.77
C LEU A 50 13.02 -11.69 -11.99
N ILE A 51 12.57 -12.75 -11.33
CA ILE A 51 11.32 -12.76 -10.55
C ILE A 51 11.66 -12.82 -9.06
N ILE A 52 11.26 -11.78 -8.34
CA ILE A 52 11.39 -11.67 -6.89
C ILE A 52 10.01 -11.83 -6.27
N ALA A 53 9.76 -12.99 -5.68
CA ALA A 53 8.45 -13.38 -5.20
C ALA A 53 8.37 -13.42 -3.66
N GLU A 54 7.16 -13.55 -3.12
CA GLU A 54 6.87 -13.64 -1.68
C GLU A 54 7.73 -14.66 -0.91
N LYS A 55 8.06 -15.79 -1.54
CA LYS A 55 8.81 -16.90 -0.92
C LYS A 55 10.32 -16.63 -0.80
N SER A 56 10.82 -15.56 -1.42
CA SER A 56 12.25 -15.28 -1.42
C SER A 56 12.70 -14.73 -0.09
N HIS A 57 13.61 -15.46 0.56
CA HIS A 57 14.20 -15.05 1.84
C HIS A 57 15.20 -13.91 1.64
N GLU A 58 15.18 -12.89 2.50
CA GLU A 58 16.05 -11.71 2.38
C GLU A 58 17.54 -12.04 2.30
N ASN A 59 18.01 -13.05 3.05
CA ASN A 59 19.41 -13.48 3.02
C ASN A 59 19.81 -14.07 1.65
N ILE A 60 18.89 -14.78 1.01
CA ILE A 60 19.08 -15.34 -0.33
C ILE A 60 19.08 -14.19 -1.35
N LEU A 61 18.11 -13.26 -1.26
CA LEU A 61 18.07 -12.07 -2.11
C LEU A 61 19.38 -11.28 -2.06
N ARG A 62 19.88 -10.98 -0.85
CA ARG A 62 21.13 -10.22 -0.68
C ARG A 62 22.32 -10.94 -1.28
N SER A 63 22.47 -12.25 -1.03
CA SER A 63 23.64 -13.00 -1.47
C SER A 63 23.65 -13.24 -2.99
N LYS A 64 22.50 -13.59 -3.57
CA LYS A 64 22.35 -13.89 -5.00
C LYS A 64 22.43 -12.65 -5.88
N LEU A 65 21.84 -11.53 -5.43
CA LEU A 65 21.71 -10.32 -6.24
C LEU A 65 22.86 -9.32 -6.01
N ALA A 66 23.78 -9.60 -5.07
CA ALA A 66 24.88 -8.71 -4.73
C ALA A 66 25.75 -8.31 -5.92
N LYS A 67 25.97 -9.21 -6.88
CA LYS A 67 26.87 -8.99 -8.03
C LYS A 67 26.14 -8.61 -9.32
N VAL A 68 24.81 -8.59 -9.32
CA VAL A 68 24.03 -8.35 -10.52
C VAL A 68 24.18 -6.88 -10.94
N GLU A 69 24.80 -6.67 -12.09
CA GLU A 69 25.03 -5.36 -12.69
C GLU A 69 24.02 -5.06 -13.81
N LYS A 70 23.58 -6.08 -14.55
CA LYS A 70 22.72 -5.91 -15.72
C LYS A 70 21.60 -6.93 -15.76
N ILE A 71 20.40 -6.49 -16.11
CA ILE A 71 19.22 -7.35 -16.33
C ILE A 71 18.70 -7.05 -17.72
N LYS A 72 18.82 -7.98 -18.67
CA LYS A 72 18.47 -7.79 -20.09
C LYS A 72 17.06 -8.26 -20.48
N ALA A 73 16.33 -8.87 -19.55
CA ALA A 73 15.01 -9.47 -19.80
C ALA A 73 13.94 -9.02 -18.80
N GLY A 74 14.17 -7.90 -18.11
CA GLY A 74 13.24 -7.30 -17.16
C GLY A 74 13.32 -7.85 -15.73
N LEU A 75 12.69 -7.11 -14.82
CA LEU A 75 12.59 -7.41 -13.41
C LEU A 75 11.11 -7.45 -13.01
N GLU A 76 10.70 -8.52 -12.34
CA GLU A 76 9.39 -8.63 -11.72
C GLU A 76 9.54 -8.67 -10.20
N ILE A 77 8.87 -7.75 -9.51
CA ILE A 77 8.77 -7.72 -8.06
C ILE A 77 7.31 -8.03 -7.72
N SER A 78 7.05 -9.23 -7.20
CA SER A 78 5.69 -9.72 -7.02
C SER A 78 5.41 -10.23 -5.61
N ASN A 79 4.28 -9.79 -5.05
CA ASN A 79 3.74 -10.23 -3.75
C ASN A 79 4.77 -10.20 -2.60
N ILE A 80 5.72 -9.26 -2.63
CA ILE A 80 6.71 -9.14 -1.56
C ILE A 80 6.08 -8.54 -0.30
N ARG A 81 6.56 -9.00 0.87
CA ARG A 81 6.05 -8.57 2.19
C ARG A 81 6.80 -7.41 2.81
N PHE A 82 7.97 -7.05 2.27
CA PHE A 82 8.81 -5.98 2.81
C PHE A 82 8.40 -4.62 2.22
N SER A 83 8.58 -3.56 3.02
CA SER A 83 8.21 -2.19 2.63
C SER A 83 9.28 -1.51 1.77
N MET A 84 10.51 -2.04 1.76
CA MET A 84 11.64 -1.46 1.06
C MET A 84 12.39 -2.52 0.26
N PHE A 85 12.48 -2.31 -1.05
CA PHE A 85 13.28 -3.13 -1.95
C PHE A 85 14.68 -2.52 -2.10
N ASN A 86 15.73 -3.22 -1.66
CA ASN A 86 17.11 -2.71 -1.70
C ASN A 86 18.19 -3.79 -1.96
N TYR A 87 17.86 -4.77 -2.79
CA TYR A 87 18.70 -5.96 -3.01
C TYR A 87 19.59 -5.87 -4.26
N LEU A 88 19.24 -5.00 -5.22
CA LEU A 88 19.96 -4.79 -6.48
C LEU A 88 20.88 -3.55 -6.42
N GLN A 89 21.83 -3.55 -5.48
CA GLN A 89 22.66 -2.36 -5.18
C GLN A 89 23.67 -2.02 -6.28
N ASN A 90 24.12 -3.04 -7.02
CA ASN A 90 25.12 -2.89 -8.07
C ASN A 90 24.52 -2.82 -9.48
N THR A 91 23.20 -2.90 -9.60
CA THR A 91 22.54 -2.93 -10.90
C THR A 91 22.56 -1.55 -11.56
N VAL A 92 23.20 -1.49 -12.72
CA VAL A 92 23.41 -0.29 -13.54
C VAL A 92 22.38 -0.18 -14.66
N SER A 93 21.97 -1.30 -15.25
CA SER A 93 20.97 -1.31 -16.33
C SER A 93 19.92 -2.38 -16.13
N ILE A 94 18.65 -2.01 -16.32
CA ILE A 94 17.52 -2.92 -16.40
C ILE A 94 16.79 -2.67 -17.71
N GLU A 95 16.73 -3.69 -18.54
CA GLU A 95 16.18 -3.62 -19.89
C GLU A 95 15.26 -4.80 -20.15
N ASN A 96 14.23 -4.58 -20.94
CA ASN A 96 13.37 -5.62 -21.47
C ASN A 96 12.94 -5.25 -22.91
N PRO A 97 13.45 -5.94 -23.94
CA PRO A 97 13.14 -5.60 -25.33
C PRO A 97 11.71 -5.93 -25.74
N THR A 98 11.03 -6.81 -24.98
CA THR A 98 9.72 -7.38 -25.31
C THR A 98 8.60 -7.00 -24.34
N GLY A 99 8.93 -6.32 -23.23
CA GLY A 99 7.99 -6.02 -22.15
C GLY A 99 8.49 -4.88 -21.25
N PRO A 100 7.84 -4.62 -20.10
CA PRO A 100 8.27 -3.58 -19.19
C PRO A 100 9.63 -3.92 -18.58
N ALA A 101 10.43 -2.89 -18.30
CA ALA A 101 11.72 -3.06 -17.66
C ALA A 101 11.56 -3.54 -16.22
N ILE A 102 10.60 -2.95 -15.49
CA ILE A 102 10.21 -3.41 -14.15
C ILE A 102 8.69 -3.56 -14.08
N PHE A 103 8.26 -4.74 -13.64
CA PHE A 103 6.87 -5.05 -13.35
C PHE A 103 6.67 -5.20 -11.83
N PHE A 104 5.86 -4.33 -11.26
CA PHE A 104 5.45 -4.37 -9.86
C PHE A 104 4.05 -4.97 -9.76
N ASN A 105 3.92 -6.13 -9.10
CA ASN A 105 2.68 -6.90 -9.13
C ASN A 105 2.24 -7.37 -7.74
N GLY A 106 1.17 -6.78 -7.20
CA GLY A 106 0.54 -7.24 -5.97
C GLY A 106 1.30 -6.92 -4.69
N ASN A 107 2.26 -5.98 -4.70
CA ASN A 107 3.04 -5.67 -3.50
C ASN A 107 2.23 -4.77 -2.56
N GLN A 108 1.64 -5.36 -1.52
CA GLN A 108 0.74 -4.64 -0.61
C GLN A 108 1.46 -3.67 0.35
N LYS A 109 2.73 -3.92 0.64
CA LYS A 109 3.50 -3.16 1.65
C LYS A 109 4.64 -2.34 1.05
N LEU A 110 4.99 -2.57 -0.21
CA LEU A 110 6.11 -1.89 -0.85
C LEU A 110 5.86 -0.38 -0.90
N GLN A 111 6.81 0.39 -0.39
CA GLN A 111 6.79 1.86 -0.35
C GLN A 111 8.06 2.44 -0.95
N ARG A 112 9.20 1.75 -0.82
CA ARG A 112 10.52 2.25 -1.22
C ARG A 112 11.19 1.29 -2.19
N VAL A 113 11.82 1.83 -3.24
CA VAL A 113 12.57 1.06 -4.24
C VAL A 113 13.93 1.71 -4.43
N LEU A 114 14.97 1.08 -3.89
CA LEU A 114 16.33 1.61 -3.90
C LEU A 114 17.20 0.85 -4.89
N LEU A 115 17.43 1.47 -6.04
CA LEU A 115 18.37 1.03 -7.07
C LEU A 115 19.48 2.08 -7.21
N GLN A 116 20.45 2.05 -6.29
CA GLN A 116 21.40 3.16 -6.10
C GLN A 116 22.26 3.48 -7.32
N LYS A 117 22.67 2.44 -8.08
CA LYS A 117 23.52 2.58 -9.25
C LYS A 117 22.77 2.52 -10.57
N LEU A 118 21.43 2.53 -10.55
CA LEU A 118 20.65 2.43 -11.77
C LEU A 118 20.83 3.70 -12.62
N GLU A 119 21.41 3.53 -13.79
CA GLU A 119 21.68 4.60 -14.75
C GLU A 119 20.77 4.50 -15.98
N SER A 120 20.37 3.27 -16.34
CA SER A 120 19.60 2.98 -17.54
C SER A 120 18.40 2.08 -17.23
N LEU A 121 17.22 2.48 -17.70
CA LEU A 121 15.98 1.74 -17.57
C LEU A 121 15.24 1.74 -18.91
N LYS A 122 14.99 0.58 -19.51
CA LYS A 122 14.41 0.52 -20.87
C LYS A 122 13.41 -0.61 -21.04
N GLY A 123 12.16 -0.30 -21.33
CA GLY A 123 11.09 -1.27 -21.53
C GLY A 123 10.23 -0.95 -22.75
N LYS A 124 9.28 -1.83 -23.06
CA LYS A 124 8.23 -1.61 -24.06
C LYS A 124 6.88 -2.17 -23.58
N PRO A 125 5.75 -1.50 -23.87
CA PRO A 125 5.65 -0.14 -24.39
C PRO A 125 6.16 0.91 -23.39
N ASN A 126 6.10 0.60 -22.10
CA ASN A 126 6.46 1.50 -21.00
C ASN A 126 7.61 0.87 -20.17
N GLU A 127 8.43 1.68 -19.50
CA GLU A 127 9.51 1.16 -18.66
C GLU A 127 9.00 0.50 -17.38
N LEU A 128 7.96 1.09 -16.76
CA LEU A 128 7.37 0.58 -15.53
C LEU A 128 5.94 0.10 -15.75
N LEU A 129 5.61 -1.04 -15.17
CA LEU A 129 4.25 -1.54 -15.10
C LEU A 129 3.87 -1.79 -13.65
N PHE A 130 2.68 -1.34 -13.25
CA PHE A 130 2.12 -1.55 -11.93
C PHE A 130 0.81 -2.32 -12.04
N SER A 131 0.64 -3.35 -11.22
CA SER A 131 -0.61 -4.11 -11.10
C SER A 131 -0.90 -4.29 -9.62
N LYS A 132 -1.98 -3.68 -9.11
CA LYS A 132 -2.41 -3.79 -7.69
C LYS A 132 -1.27 -3.55 -6.70
N ASP A 133 -0.46 -2.53 -6.94
CA ASP A 133 0.79 -2.29 -6.22
C ASP A 133 0.73 -1.07 -5.29
N ASN A 134 1.27 -1.19 -4.07
CA ASN A 134 1.26 -0.09 -3.10
C ASN A 134 2.37 0.95 -3.36
N PHE A 135 3.43 0.63 -4.11
CA PHE A 135 4.52 1.57 -4.35
C PHE A 135 4.01 2.81 -5.06
N ILE A 136 3.23 2.64 -6.13
CA ILE A 136 2.68 3.77 -6.90
C ILE A 136 1.73 4.63 -6.05
N HIS A 137 1.00 4.05 -5.10
CA HIS A 137 0.18 4.82 -4.16
C HIS A 137 1.02 5.57 -3.12
N SER A 138 2.17 5.02 -2.74
CA SER A 138 3.08 5.61 -1.76
C SER A 138 3.83 6.82 -2.32
N VAL A 139 4.09 6.84 -3.63
CA VAL A 139 4.68 7.99 -4.36
C VAL A 139 3.92 9.30 -4.09
N PHE A 140 2.60 9.26 -3.95
CA PHE A 140 1.80 10.47 -3.69
C PHE A 140 1.73 10.89 -2.22
N LYS A 141 2.07 9.99 -1.30
CA LYS A 141 1.89 10.21 0.14
C LYS A 141 3.20 10.48 0.87
N ASP A 142 4.30 9.94 0.37
CA ASP A 142 5.61 9.99 1.00
C ASP A 142 6.66 10.58 0.04
N GLY A 143 7.37 11.61 0.51
CA GLY A 143 8.38 12.31 -0.28
C GLY A 143 9.58 11.43 -0.65
N ASN A 144 9.90 10.42 0.15
CA ASN A 144 10.99 9.51 -0.17
C ASN A 144 10.60 8.52 -1.27
N SER A 145 9.38 8.01 -1.24
CA SER A 145 8.79 7.17 -2.28
C SER A 145 8.73 7.91 -3.61
N MET A 146 8.33 9.19 -3.58
CA MET A 146 8.41 10.09 -4.75
C MET A 146 9.85 10.22 -5.26
N THR A 147 10.82 10.41 -4.37
CA THR A 147 12.23 10.52 -4.75
C THR A 147 12.73 9.25 -5.44
N ASP A 148 12.37 8.08 -4.93
CA ASP A 148 12.71 6.79 -5.54
C ASP A 148 12.09 6.66 -6.94
N PHE A 149 10.80 7.00 -7.10
CA PHE A 149 10.13 6.99 -8.39
C PHE A 149 10.79 7.95 -9.41
N MET A 150 11.17 9.15 -8.97
CA MET A 150 11.84 10.13 -9.82
C MET A 150 13.24 9.68 -10.25
N LYS A 151 13.93 8.88 -9.44
CA LYS A 151 15.20 8.24 -9.84
C LYS A 151 14.98 7.19 -10.93
N LEU A 152 13.94 6.35 -10.82
CA LEU A 152 13.58 5.41 -11.88
C LEU A 152 13.26 6.15 -13.18
N ARG A 153 12.52 7.26 -13.09
CA ARG A 153 12.20 8.12 -14.23
C ARG A 153 13.46 8.72 -14.86
N ALA A 154 14.41 9.19 -14.06
CA ALA A 154 15.67 9.74 -14.56
C ALA A 154 16.48 8.67 -15.32
N ALA A 155 16.54 7.44 -14.80
CA ALA A 155 17.20 6.33 -15.48
C ALA A 155 16.53 6.00 -16.83
N ALA A 156 15.20 6.04 -16.90
CA ALA A 156 14.48 5.83 -18.16
C ALA A 156 14.71 6.93 -19.20
N TYR A 157 14.75 8.18 -18.74
CA TYR A 157 15.02 9.32 -19.59
C TYR A 157 16.42 9.25 -20.23
N ASN A 158 17.42 8.75 -19.50
CA ASN A 158 18.77 8.56 -20.03
C ASN A 158 18.82 7.49 -21.13
N SER A 159 17.94 6.49 -21.07
CA SER A 159 17.89 5.37 -22.02
C SER A 159 17.05 5.65 -23.26
N SER A 160 16.06 6.55 -23.16
CA SER A 160 15.17 6.89 -24.27
C SER A 160 15.76 8.00 -25.15
N ARG A 161 15.81 7.77 -26.46
CA ARG A 161 16.07 8.86 -27.44
C ARG A 161 14.93 9.88 -27.44
N GLN A 162 13.73 9.47 -27.04
CA GLN A 162 12.52 10.28 -26.94
C GLN A 162 12.38 10.82 -25.53
N LYS A 163 13.21 11.83 -25.24
CA LYS A 163 13.28 12.52 -23.96
C LYS A 163 11.91 12.97 -23.40
N CYS A 164 10.92 13.27 -24.24
CA CYS A 164 9.66 13.90 -23.80
C CYS A 164 8.43 13.00 -23.97
N ASP A 165 8.56 11.67 -24.00
CA ASP A 165 7.39 10.80 -23.94
C ASP A 165 6.82 10.74 -22.52
N ASN A 166 5.49 10.81 -22.39
CA ASN A 166 4.78 10.76 -21.10
C ASN A 166 4.41 9.33 -20.71
N ASN A 167 4.73 8.35 -21.55
CA ASN A 167 4.36 6.95 -21.33
C ASN A 167 5.45 6.17 -20.55
N PHE A 168 6.02 6.78 -19.50
CA PHE A 168 7.08 6.15 -18.70
C PHE A 168 6.58 4.94 -17.89
N PHE A 169 5.31 4.97 -17.47
CA PHE A 169 4.73 3.93 -16.64
C PHE A 169 3.25 3.72 -16.96
N GLU A 170 2.75 2.54 -16.62
CA GLU A 170 1.35 2.19 -16.72
C GLU A 170 0.87 1.52 -15.43
N VAL A 171 -0.39 1.79 -15.05
CA VAL A 171 -1.04 1.16 -13.89
C VAL A 171 -2.22 0.35 -14.40
N LEU A 172 -2.07 -0.96 -14.42
CA LEU A 172 -3.13 -1.93 -14.62
C LEU A 172 -3.93 -2.06 -13.33
N ASP A 173 -5.26 -2.00 -13.44
CA ASP A 173 -6.20 -2.21 -12.36
C ASP A 173 -5.78 -1.52 -11.05
N SER A 174 -5.88 -0.19 -11.05
CA SER A 174 -5.85 0.62 -9.82
C SER A 174 -7.03 0.20 -8.94
N GLN A 175 -6.89 -0.91 -8.21
CA GLN A 175 -7.77 -1.20 -7.09
C GLN A 175 -7.45 -0.13 -6.05
N ALA A 176 -8.29 0.91 -6.02
CA ALA A 176 -8.23 1.95 -5.02
C ALA A 176 -8.10 1.28 -3.64
N PRO A 177 -7.25 1.82 -2.74
CA PRO A 177 -6.84 1.16 -1.51
C PRO A 177 -8.05 0.57 -0.80
N ASN A 178 -8.10 -0.77 -0.76
CA ASN A 178 -9.16 -1.60 -0.21
C ASN A 178 -10.51 -0.87 -0.15
N VAL A 179 -11.22 -0.79 -1.27
CA VAL A 179 -12.64 -0.33 -1.33
C VAL A 179 -13.47 -0.85 -0.16
N VAL A 180 -13.18 -2.06 0.33
CA VAL A 180 -13.79 -2.66 1.53
C VAL A 180 -13.65 -1.80 2.80
N VAL A 181 -12.51 -1.12 3.02
CA VAL A 181 -12.29 -0.26 4.19
C VAL A 181 -13.01 1.08 4.02
N LEU A 182 -12.98 1.66 2.82
CA LEU A 182 -13.66 2.92 2.51
C LEU A 182 -15.18 2.75 2.58
N GLU A 183 -15.73 1.70 1.96
CA GLU A 183 -17.14 1.35 2.05
C GLU A 183 -17.55 1.06 3.51
N ARG A 184 -16.72 0.34 4.27
CA ARG A 184 -16.98 0.13 5.72
C ARG A 184 -16.97 1.43 6.51
N MET A 185 -16.08 2.38 6.19
CA MET A 185 -16.02 3.69 6.86
C MET A 185 -17.26 4.53 6.54
N GLU A 186 -17.72 4.54 5.28
CA GLU A 186 -18.93 5.25 4.87
C GLU A 186 -20.18 4.66 5.53
N ILE A 187 -20.31 3.33 5.54
CA ILE A 187 -21.42 2.63 6.21
C ILE A 187 -21.39 2.88 7.72
N SER A 188 -20.21 2.84 8.34
CA SER A 188 -20.04 3.11 9.77
C SER A 188 -20.46 4.54 10.15
N MET A 189 -20.09 5.54 9.36
CA MET A 189 -20.51 6.93 9.58
C MET A 189 -22.03 7.11 9.46
N ALA A 190 -22.67 6.46 8.48
CA ALA A 190 -24.12 6.51 8.32
C ALA A 190 -24.86 5.90 9.52
N ILE A 191 -24.39 4.75 10.02
CA ILE A 191 -24.95 4.11 11.22
C ILE A 191 -24.75 4.98 12.47
N GLY A 192 -23.59 5.63 12.61
CA GLY A 192 -23.31 6.60 13.66
C GLY A 192 -24.28 7.79 13.67
N ALA A 193 -24.58 8.35 12.49
CA ALA A 193 -25.54 9.45 12.37
C ALA A 193 -26.97 9.01 12.75
N ILE A 194 -27.43 7.85 12.30
CA ILE A 194 -28.78 7.35 12.64
C ILE A 194 -28.89 7.07 14.14
N THR A 195 -27.88 6.42 14.74
CA THR A 195 -27.87 6.10 16.17
C THR A 195 -27.90 7.36 17.04
N THR A 196 -27.15 8.41 16.68
CA THR A 196 -27.19 9.69 17.41
C THR A 196 -28.57 10.37 17.35
N ILE A 197 -29.25 10.32 16.19
CA ILE A 197 -30.62 10.86 16.05
C ILE A 197 -31.60 10.07 16.91
N VAL A 198 -31.53 8.73 16.91
CA VAL A 198 -32.39 7.86 17.72
C VAL A 198 -32.18 8.14 19.22
N ILE A 199 -30.94 8.30 19.66
CA ILE A 199 -30.62 8.66 21.04
C ILE A 199 -31.19 10.04 21.39
N ALA A 200 -31.05 11.03 20.50
CA ALA A 200 -31.60 12.37 20.72
C ALA A 200 -33.13 12.35 20.84
N ILE A 201 -33.83 11.62 19.97
CA ILE A 201 -35.29 11.44 20.03
C ILE A 201 -35.68 10.76 21.35
N TRP A 202 -34.95 9.71 21.75
CA TRP A 202 -35.21 8.98 22.99
C TRP A 202 -35.02 9.86 24.23
N ILE A 203 -33.95 10.67 24.28
CA ILE A 203 -33.70 11.66 25.33
C ILE A 203 -34.82 12.70 25.36
N CYS A 204 -35.21 13.27 24.22
CA CYS A 204 -36.31 14.23 24.11
C CYS A 204 -37.63 13.63 24.61
N TYR A 205 -37.96 12.41 24.20
CA TYR A 205 -39.15 11.71 24.67
C TYR A 205 -39.12 11.49 26.19
N TYR A 206 -38.00 11.04 26.73
CA TYR A 206 -37.82 10.83 28.17
C TYR A 206 -38.00 12.13 28.97
N PHE A 207 -37.43 13.24 28.49
CA PHE A 207 -37.59 14.56 29.12
C PHE A 207 -39.02 15.10 29.01
N CYS A 208 -39.69 14.94 27.86
CA CYS A 208 -41.08 15.38 27.68
C CYS A 208 -42.06 14.61 28.57
N VAL A 209 -41.97 13.28 28.61
CA VAL A 209 -42.84 12.43 29.43
C VAL A 209 -42.56 12.63 30.94
N SER A 210 -41.30 12.84 31.32
CA SER A 210 -40.93 13.11 32.72
C SER A 210 -41.52 14.44 33.23
N LYS A 211 -41.64 15.46 32.37
CA LYS A 211 -42.28 16.73 32.74
C LYS A 211 -43.78 16.59 32.98
N GLU A 212 -44.50 15.80 32.19
CA GLU A 212 -45.94 15.58 32.42
C GLU A 212 -46.22 14.95 33.78
N LYS A 213 -45.39 14.00 34.23
CA LYS A 213 -45.53 13.38 35.55
C LYS A 213 -45.33 14.38 36.70
N LYS A 214 -44.53 15.42 36.51
CA LYS A 214 -44.34 16.48 37.52
C LYS A 214 -45.45 17.53 37.52
N LEU A 215 -46.07 17.82 36.37
CA LEU A 215 -47.17 18.80 36.29
C LEU A 215 -48.49 18.23 36.82
N LYS A 216 -48.82 16.96 36.57
CA LYS A 216 -50.06 16.35 37.11
C LYS A 216 -50.09 16.29 38.64
N LYS A 217 -48.94 16.29 39.33
CA LYS A 217 -48.89 16.37 40.80
C LYS A 217 -49.20 17.77 41.36
N LYS A 218 -49.07 18.86 40.59
CA LYS A 218 -49.31 20.23 41.12
C LYS A 218 -50.77 20.71 41.02
N TYR A 219 -51.59 20.14 40.14
CA TYR A 219 -52.96 20.65 39.92
C TYR A 219 -54.07 19.92 40.69
N CYS A 220 -53.77 18.84 41.43
CA CYS A 220 -54.77 18.17 42.27
C CYS A 220 -54.86 18.70 43.71
N LEU A 221 -54.10 19.74 44.09
CA LEU A 221 -54.07 20.24 45.48
C LEU A 221 -54.79 21.57 45.71
N ILE A 222 -55.45 22.16 44.71
CA ILE A 222 -56.17 23.44 44.89
C ILE A 222 -57.61 23.27 44.46
N LYS A 223 -58.40 22.59 45.29
CA LYS A 223 -59.86 22.81 45.47
C LYS A 223 -60.41 21.76 46.43
N LYS A 224 -60.31 22.03 47.73
CA LYS A 224 -61.29 21.56 48.70
C LYS A 224 -61.55 22.67 49.72
N PRO A 225 -62.63 23.45 49.56
CA PRO A 225 -63.17 24.23 50.67
C PRO A 225 -63.99 23.26 51.53
N LYS A 226 -63.72 23.24 52.83
CA LYS A 226 -64.77 23.23 53.85
C LYS A 226 -64.18 23.26 55.26
N THR A 227 -64.55 24.33 55.93
CA THR A 227 -64.43 24.61 57.34
C THR A 227 -65.20 23.56 58.17
N LYS A 228 -64.68 23.38 59.39
CA LYS A 228 -65.29 22.81 60.61
C LYS A 228 -65.00 21.32 60.89
N ALA A 229 -63.88 21.14 61.59
CA ALA A 229 -63.74 20.50 62.90
C ALA A 229 -64.69 19.36 63.26
N THR A 230 -64.13 18.22 63.66
CA THR A 230 -64.35 17.54 64.97
C THR A 230 -63.61 16.18 64.97
N THR A 231 -62.56 16.11 65.79
CA THR A 231 -62.22 15.00 66.72
C THR A 231 -61.63 13.67 66.23
N SER A 232 -60.37 13.49 66.63
CA SER A 232 -59.77 12.33 67.33
C SER A 232 -59.30 11.10 66.57
N SER A 233 -58.16 10.59 67.08
CA SER A 233 -57.71 9.20 67.13
C SER A 233 -56.65 8.73 66.13
N ASN A 234 -55.40 8.79 66.61
CA ASN A 234 -54.41 7.69 66.74
C ASN A 234 -53.99 6.83 65.53
N ASN A 235 -52.66 6.77 65.36
CA ASN A 235 -51.78 5.59 65.16
C ASN A 235 -50.62 5.97 64.22
N GLU A 236 -49.42 6.19 64.76
CA GLU A 236 -48.37 5.21 65.07
C GLU A 236 -47.62 4.60 63.86
N ILE A 237 -46.33 4.95 63.79
CA ILE A 237 -45.12 4.11 63.57
C ILE A 237 -44.93 3.40 62.21
N LYS A 238 -43.82 3.77 61.51
CA LYS A 238 -42.71 2.93 60.95
C LYS A 238 -42.08 3.68 59.75
N LYS A 239 -40.88 4.29 59.83
CA LYS A 239 -39.49 3.78 59.99
C LYS A 239 -39.04 2.83 58.85
N ASN A 240 -37.99 3.25 58.11
CA ASN A 240 -36.95 2.53 57.31
C ASN A 240 -36.42 3.54 56.25
N VAL A 241 -35.21 4.11 56.22
CA VAL A 241 -33.80 3.69 56.44
C VAL A 241 -33.32 2.58 55.49
N LEU A 242 -32.65 3.00 54.40
CA LEU A 242 -31.46 2.40 53.75
C LEU A 242 -31.05 3.36 52.60
N LYS A 243 -29.99 4.19 52.65
CA LYS A 243 -28.53 3.97 52.50
C LYS A 243 -28.08 3.25 51.21
N MET A 244 -27.39 4.02 50.36
CA MET A 244 -26.30 3.70 49.38
C MET A 244 -26.03 5.05 48.68
N ASP A 245 -24.95 5.82 48.84
CA ASP A 245 -23.52 5.66 49.15
C ASP A 245 -22.64 5.02 48.06
N VAL A 246 -21.49 5.69 47.85
CA VAL A 246 -20.34 5.42 46.95
C VAL A 246 -20.52 5.90 45.49
N THR A 247 -20.00 7.04 45.01
CA THR A 247 -18.67 7.70 45.09
C THR A 247 -17.76 7.41 43.87
N LYS A 248 -17.19 8.52 43.36
CA LYS A 248 -15.94 8.70 42.60
C LYS A 248 -15.97 8.67 41.08
N ASP A 249 -15.90 9.89 40.53
CA ASP A 249 -14.70 10.48 39.91
C ASP A 249 -13.73 9.51 39.23
N LYS A 250 -13.49 9.76 37.94
CA LYS A 250 -12.12 9.92 37.46
C LYS A 250 -12.10 10.69 36.13
N ASP A 251 -11.31 11.76 36.19
CA ASP A 251 -10.86 12.60 35.10
C ASP A 251 -10.22 11.79 33.97
N LEU A 252 -10.47 12.20 32.73
CA LEU A 252 -9.56 11.89 31.62
C LEU A 252 -9.31 13.17 30.83
N GLU A 253 -8.14 13.72 31.12
CA GLU A 253 -7.55 14.91 30.55
C GLU A 253 -6.83 14.59 29.23
N SER A 254 -7.04 15.46 28.24
CA SER A 254 -6.11 15.86 27.17
C SER A 254 -5.37 14.80 26.32
N SER A 255 -5.58 14.82 25.00
CA SER A 255 -4.56 15.39 24.09
C SER A 255 -4.90 15.33 22.58
N LYS A 256 -4.65 16.48 21.95
CA LYS A 256 -4.04 16.76 20.63
C LYS A 256 -4.79 16.48 19.31
N LEU A 257 -4.93 17.61 18.58
CA LEU A 257 -5.00 17.87 17.14
C LEU A 257 -4.88 16.68 16.17
N PRO A 258 -5.67 16.73 15.09
CA PRO A 258 -5.03 17.05 13.81
C PRO A 258 -5.79 18.09 12.96
N THR A 259 -4.98 18.93 12.33
CA THR A 259 -5.29 19.99 11.38
C THR A 259 -6.18 19.53 10.22
N GLU A 260 -7.24 20.29 9.98
CA GLU A 260 -8.04 20.31 8.76
C GLU A 260 -7.14 20.45 7.51
N SER A 261 -7.18 19.45 6.63
CA SER A 261 -6.77 19.63 5.24
C SER A 261 -7.92 19.22 4.34
N LYS A 262 -8.19 20.12 3.40
CA LYS A 262 -9.36 20.19 2.53
C LYS A 262 -9.64 18.87 1.80
N ARG A 263 -10.92 18.49 1.90
CA ARG A 263 -11.62 17.48 1.12
C ARG A 263 -11.47 17.79 -0.39
N SER A 264 -10.58 17.08 -1.05
CA SER A 264 -10.43 17.06 -2.51
C SER A 264 -10.89 15.70 -3.01
N SER A 265 -11.86 15.69 -3.91
CA SER A 265 -12.47 14.53 -4.56
C SER A 265 -11.41 13.56 -5.11
N LEU A 266 -11.51 12.27 -4.75
CA LEU A 266 -10.61 11.20 -5.22
C LEU A 266 -10.63 11.14 -6.76
N GLN A 267 -9.60 11.71 -7.37
CA GLN A 267 -9.28 11.51 -8.77
C GLN A 267 -8.39 10.26 -8.87
N SER A 268 -8.64 9.40 -9.86
CA SER A 268 -7.83 8.19 -10.10
C SER A 268 -6.34 8.54 -10.05
N PRO A 269 -5.48 7.72 -9.40
CA PRO A 269 -4.04 7.97 -9.31
C PRO A 269 -3.40 8.33 -10.65
N GLN A 270 -3.91 7.75 -11.74
CA GLN A 270 -3.45 8.02 -13.10
C GLN A 270 -3.67 9.49 -13.52
N SER A 271 -4.79 10.10 -13.12
CA SER A 271 -5.12 11.49 -13.47
C SER A 271 -4.27 12.50 -12.70
N GLU A 272 -4.00 12.28 -11.41
CA GLU A 272 -3.08 13.13 -10.65
C GLU A 272 -1.64 12.96 -11.12
N LEU A 273 -1.20 11.73 -11.41
CA LEU A 273 0.16 11.54 -11.92
C LEU A 273 0.35 12.21 -13.28
N SER A 274 -0.65 12.15 -14.18
CA SER A 274 -0.58 12.82 -15.48
C SER A 274 -0.39 14.35 -15.36
N LYS A 275 -0.89 14.97 -14.28
CA LYS A 275 -0.73 16.42 -14.03
C LYS A 275 0.68 16.73 -13.52
N VAL A 276 1.16 15.99 -12.53
CA VAL A 276 2.53 16.13 -11.99
C VAL A 276 3.56 15.85 -13.09
N GLU A 277 3.30 14.84 -13.91
CA GLU A 277 4.10 14.48 -15.06
C GLU A 277 4.18 15.60 -16.09
N LYS A 278 3.05 16.17 -16.51
CA LYS A 278 3.06 17.30 -17.47
C LYS A 278 3.86 18.48 -16.93
N ALA A 279 3.74 18.79 -15.64
CA ALA A 279 4.49 19.87 -15.01
C ALA A 279 6.01 19.61 -15.04
N GLN A 280 6.48 18.43 -14.64
CA GLN A 280 7.92 18.13 -14.61
C GLN A 280 8.52 17.83 -15.98
N ALA A 281 7.81 17.15 -16.87
CA ALA A 281 8.24 16.95 -18.25
C ALA A 281 8.48 18.29 -18.93
N SER A 282 7.63 19.29 -18.70
CA SER A 282 7.84 20.65 -19.23
C SER A 282 9.12 21.32 -18.69
N ILE A 283 9.43 21.14 -17.40
CA ILE A 283 10.64 21.71 -16.78
C ILE A 283 11.90 21.03 -17.35
N ASN A 284 11.94 19.70 -17.38
CA ASN A 284 13.11 18.96 -17.84
C ASN A 284 13.35 19.09 -19.36
N CYS A 285 12.28 19.13 -20.16
CA CYS A 285 12.40 19.38 -21.61
C CYS A 285 12.82 20.84 -21.91
N SER A 286 12.53 21.80 -21.02
CA SER A 286 13.03 23.18 -21.15
C SER A 286 14.53 23.29 -20.84
N ILE A 287 15.03 22.49 -19.89
CA ILE A 287 16.45 22.47 -19.52
C ILE A 287 17.28 21.79 -20.63
N SER A 288 16.83 20.68 -21.21
CA SER A 288 17.58 19.97 -22.26
C SER A 288 17.63 20.71 -23.61
N LYS A 289 16.87 21.81 -23.81
CA LYS A 289 16.92 22.63 -25.02
C LYS A 289 17.88 23.83 -24.92
N LYS A 290 18.44 24.10 -23.74
CA LYS A 290 19.50 25.09 -23.55
C LYS A 290 20.86 24.40 -23.61
#